data_AF-A0A6C8MZZ0-F1
#
_entry.id   AF-A0A6C8MZZ0-F1
#
_cell.length_a   1.000
_cell.length_b   1.000
_cell.length_c   1.000
_cell.angle_alpha   90.00
_cell.angle_beta   90.00
_cell.angle_gamma   90.00
#
_symmetry.space_group_name_H-M   'P 1'
#
loop_
_entity.id
_entity.type
_entity.pdbx_description
1 polymer ?
#
loop_
_entity_poly.entity_id
_entity_poly.type
_entity_poly.pdbx_seq_one_letter_code
_entity_poly.pdbx_strand_id
1 'polypeptide(L)' 'MNEQEAKAIVLEWLTDETDDRFPIATLANFDVNFIFNDKTPFEVKSAYNKLSIKSQYELLAEFAEWGLKGSAE' A
#
# COMPACT_ATOMS: atom_id res chain seq x y z
N MET A 1 3.70 11.79 12.99
CA MET A 1 3.04 11.15 11.84
C MET A 1 1.55 11.43 11.86
N ASN A 2 1.14 12.36 11.01
CA ASN A 2 -0.23 12.63 10.63
C ASN A 2 -0.72 11.62 9.57
N GLU A 3 -1.98 11.74 9.15
CA GLU A 3 -2.63 10.79 8.25
C GLU A 3 -2.05 10.83 6.81
N GLN A 4 -1.59 12.01 6.34
CA GLN A 4 -0.92 12.13 5.05
C GLN A 4 0.46 11.48 5.04
N GLU A 5 1.26 11.72 6.07
CA GLU A 5 2.58 11.09 6.25
C GLU A 5 2.42 9.56 6.35
N ALA A 6 1.41 9.09 7.09
CA ALA A 6 1.10 7.67 7.19
C ALA A 6 0.73 7.04 5.83
N LYS A 7 -0.12 7.74 5.05
CA LYS A 7 -0.52 7.27 3.72
C LYS A 7 0.68 7.17 2.77
N ALA A 8 1.57 8.16 2.80
CA ALA A 8 2.77 8.18 1.97
C ALA A 8 3.69 6.97 2.23
N ILE A 9 3.94 6.64 3.50
CA ILE A 9 4.77 5.48 3.88
C ILE A 9 4.19 4.17 3.35
N VAL A 10 2.87 3.99 3.47
CA VAL A 10 2.22 2.76 2.99
C VAL A 10 2.22 2.71 1.46
N LEU A 11 2.00 3.85 0.80
CA LEU A 11 2.02 3.94 -0.65
C LEU A 11 3.41 3.60 -1.21
N GLU A 12 4.46 4.18 -0.66
CA GLU A 12 5.85 3.92 -1.06
C GLU A 12 6.21 2.44 -0.92
N TRP A 13 5.84 1.83 0.21
CA TRP A 13 6.05 0.39 0.41
C TRP A 13 5.26 -0.47 -0.59
N LEU A 14 4.00 -0.10 -0.87
CA LEU A 14 3.18 -0.81 -1.87
C LEU A 14 3.79 -0.72 -3.27
N THR A 15 4.29 0.44 -3.67
CA THR A 15 4.90 0.63 -4.99
C THR A 15 6.23 -0.11 -5.12
N ASP A 16 7.03 -0.19 -4.07
CA ASP A 16 8.32 -0.90 -4.07
C ASP A 16 8.18 -2.42 -4.06
N GLU A 17 7.16 -2.95 -3.39
CA GLU A 17 6.88 -4.40 -3.33
C GLU A 17 6.05 -4.91 -4.52
N THR A 18 5.58 -4.02 -5.41
CA THR A 18 4.75 -4.45 -6.54
C THR A 18 5.60 -5.18 -7.58
N ASP A 19 5.28 -6.45 -7.80
CA ASP A 19 5.69 -7.13 -9.02
C ASP A 19 4.73 -6.72 -10.15
N ASP A 20 5.24 -5.97 -11.12
CA ASP A 20 4.49 -5.45 -12.28
C ASP A 20 3.73 -6.54 -13.07
N ARG A 21 4.08 -7.81 -12.87
CA ARG A 21 3.43 -8.95 -13.53
C ARG A 21 2.12 -9.36 -12.86
N PHE A 22 1.91 -9.04 -11.58
CA PHE A 22 0.74 -9.49 -10.81
C PHE A 22 0.28 -8.47 -9.74
N PRO A 23 -0.22 -7.27 -10.13
CA PRO A 23 -0.64 -6.22 -9.20
C PRO A 23 -1.77 -6.66 -8.24
N ILE A 24 -2.67 -7.54 -8.70
CA ILE A 24 -3.73 -8.12 -7.85
C ILE A 24 -3.13 -9.02 -6.76
N ALA A 25 -2.04 -9.73 -7.05
CA ALA A 25 -1.36 -10.55 -6.05
C ALA A 25 -0.68 -9.68 -4.99
N THR A 26 -0.15 -8.49 -5.36
CA THR A 26 0.37 -7.51 -4.40
C THR A 26 -0.71 -7.00 -3.47
N LEU A 27 -1.91 -6.68 -3.97
CA LEU A 27 -3.05 -6.27 -3.13
C LEU A 27 -3.58 -7.41 -2.25
N ALA A 28 -3.67 -8.62 -2.77
CA ALA A 28 -4.08 -9.78 -1.98
C ALA A 28 -3.05 -10.09 -0.88
N ASN A 29 -1.76 -9.97 -1.20
CA ASN A 29 -0.68 -10.03 -0.23
C ASN A 29 -0.76 -8.89 0.77
N PHE A 30 -1.10 -7.67 0.36
CA PHE A 30 -1.28 -6.56 1.29
C PHE A 30 -2.36 -6.87 2.32
N ASP A 31 -3.55 -7.33 1.91
CA ASP A 31 -4.64 -7.69 2.83
C ASP A 31 -4.26 -8.85 3.78
N VAL A 32 -3.65 -9.91 3.25
CA VAL A 32 -3.30 -11.11 4.02
C VAL A 32 -2.05 -10.92 4.90
N ASN A 33 -1.04 -10.21 4.39
CA ASN A 33 0.24 -10.00 5.07
C ASN A 33 0.21 -8.85 6.07
N PHE A 34 -0.69 -7.87 5.89
CA PHE A 34 -0.85 -6.79 6.84
C PHE A 34 -1.36 -7.28 8.20
N ILE A 35 -2.21 -8.32 8.22
CA ILE A 35 -2.76 -8.91 9.45
C ILE A 35 -1.85 -10.01 10.03
N PHE A 36 -1.10 -10.77 9.19
CA PHE A 36 -0.45 -12.02 9.66
C PHE A 36 1.02 -12.25 9.26
N ASN A 37 1.69 -11.36 8.52
CA ASN A 37 3.05 -11.63 8.04
C ASN A 37 4.11 -10.77 8.75
N ASP A 38 5.15 -11.42 9.25
CA ASP A 38 6.32 -10.79 9.89
C ASP A 38 7.22 -10.01 8.91
N LYS A 39 7.01 -10.16 7.60
CA LYS A 39 7.81 -9.47 6.56
C LYS A 39 7.45 -8.00 6.37
N THR A 40 6.23 -7.57 6.70
CA THR A 40 5.86 -6.16 6.58
C THR A 40 6.52 -5.35 7.70
N PRO A 41 7.30 -4.29 7.39
CA PRO A 41 7.99 -3.49 8.40
C PRO A 41 7.03 -2.92 9.44
N PHE A 42 7.48 -2.84 10.69
CA PHE A 42 6.68 -2.30 11.80
C PHE A 42 6.19 -0.87 11.52
N GLU A 43 7.01 -0.06 10.85
CA GLU A 43 6.66 1.32 10.50
C GLU A 43 5.48 1.39 9.53
N VAL A 44 5.46 0.53 8.50
CA VAL A 44 4.34 0.41 7.54
C VAL A 44 3.07 -0.05 8.24
N LYS A 45 3.18 -1.03 9.15
CA LYS A 45 2.05 -1.48 9.99
C LYS A 45 1.52 -0.37 10.89
N SER A 46 2.41 0.38 11.52
CA SER A 46 2.06 1.51 12.37
C SER A 46 1.40 2.65 11.57
N ALA A 47 1.86 2.87 10.34
CA ALA A 47 1.32 3.88 9.44
C ALA A 47 -0.11 3.56 9.00
N TYR A 48 -0.33 2.37 8.46
CA TYR A 48 -1.68 1.99 8.01
C TYR A 48 -2.70 1.95 9.15
N ASN A 49 -2.32 1.55 10.37
CA ASN A 49 -3.21 1.59 11.55
C ASN A 49 -3.68 3.01 11.93
N LYS A 50 -3.02 4.07 11.43
CA LYS A 50 -3.44 5.46 11.65
C LYS A 50 -4.37 5.99 10.57
N LEU A 51 -4.60 5.23 9.49
CA LEU A 51 -5.46 5.64 8.39
C LEU A 51 -6.93 5.40 8.75
N SER A 52 -7.76 6.42 8.56
CA SER A 52 -9.20 6.26 8.50
C SER A 52 -9.61 5.38 7.32
N ILE A 53 -10.82 4.83 7.36
CA ILE A 53 -11.40 4.05 6.25
C ILE A 53 -11.36 4.85 4.95
N LYS A 54 -11.65 6.16 5.02
CA LYS A 54 -11.57 7.06 3.86
C LYS A 54 -10.16 7.10 3.28
N SER A 55 -9.15 7.29 4.13
CA SER A 55 -7.74 7.35 3.69
C SER A 55 -7.20 6.00 3.21
N GLN A 56 -7.74 4.87 3.67
CA GLN A 56 -7.43 3.55 3.11
C GLN A 56 -7.94 3.42 1.67
N TYR A 57 -9.16 3.88 1.37
CA TYR A 57 -9.65 3.90 -0.02
C TYR A 57 -8.88 4.88 -0.90
N GLU A 58 -8.52 6.07 -0.38
CA GLU A 58 -7.66 7.02 -1.10
C GLU A 58 -6.29 6.42 -1.41
N LEU A 59 -5.67 5.72 -0.45
CA LEU A 59 -4.42 5.00 -0.66
C LEU A 59 -4.52 3.99 -1.81
N LEU A 60 -5.58 3.17 -1.82
CA LEU A 60 -5.80 2.18 -2.88
C LEU A 60 -6.03 2.84 -4.25
N ALA A 61 -6.73 3.98 -4.29
CA ALA A 61 -6.92 4.74 -5.51
C ALA A 61 -5.59 5.31 -6.04
N GLU A 62 -4.76 5.90 -5.18
CA GLU A 62 -3.44 6.41 -5.55
C GLU A 62 -2.49 5.31 -6.02
N PHE A 63 -2.51 4.15 -5.35
CA PHE A 63 -1.75 2.97 -5.77
C PHE A 63 -2.18 2.48 -7.17
N ALA A 64 -3.49 2.42 -7.44
CA ALA A 64 -4.00 2.05 -8.76
C ALA A 64 -3.61 3.07 -9.83
N GLU A 65 -3.69 4.38 -9.55
CA GLU A 65 -3.24 5.43 -10.47
C GLU A 65 -1.74 5.33 -10.78
N TRP A 66 -0.91 5.03 -9.78
CA TRP A 66 0.52 4.80 -9.98
C TRP A 66 0.77 3.62 -10.94
N GLY A 67 0.16 2.46 -10.69
CA GLY A 67 0.35 1.28 -11.54
C GLY A 67 -0.14 1.49 -12.97
N LEU A 68 -1.25 2.23 -13.17
CA LEU A 68 -1.76 2.59 -14.50
C LEU A 68 -0.83 3.54 -15.26
N LYS A 69 -0.08 4.41 -14.56
CA LYS A 69 0.95 5.25 -15.19
C LYS A 69 2.18 4.44 -15.61
N GLY A 70 2.58 3.46 -14.80
CA GLY A 70 3.72 2.57 -15.10
C GLY A 70 3.44 1.53 -16.18
N SER A 71 2.19 1.07 -16.32
CA SER A 71 1.78 0.07 -17.33
C SER A 71 1.48 0.67 -18.72
N ALA A 72 1.69 1.97 -18.91
CA ALA A 72 1.40 2.67 -20.17
C ALA A 72 2.54 2.61 -21.21
N GLU A 73 3.54 1.74 -21.01
CA GLU A 73 4.62 1.44 -21.97
C GLU A 73 4.48 0.04 -22.60
#